data_AF-A0A1B9NLF1-F1
#
_entry.id   AF-A0A1B9NLF1-F1
#
_cell.length_a   1.000
_cell.length_b   1.000
_cell.length_c   1.000
_cell.angle_alpha   90.00
_cell.angle_beta   90.00
_cell.angle_gamma   90.00
#
_symmetry.space_group_name_H-M   'P 1'
#
loop_
_entity.id
_entity.type
_entity.pdbx_description
1 polymer ?
#
loop_
_entity_poly.entity_id
_entity_poly.type
_entity_poly.pdbx_seq_one_letter_code
_entity_poly.pdbx_strand_id
1 'polypeptide(L)'
;MFSFEHMIDKCHCVDCCENDDLVALVKRIRLLSKITWNQILSSSRHKLGCEKIARDSINEKIPTKLHGQEGINFLSLRFNGMKPMIGFREDRIFHIIWIDFDFKVYKHE
;
A
#
# COMPACT_ATOMS: atom_id res chain seq x y z
N MET A 1 -1.30 -12.65 1.91
CA MET A 1 -2.41 -12.57 0.93
C MET A 1 -2.61 -11.09 0.63
N PHE A 2 -2.91 -10.71 -0.60
CA PHE A 2 -3.14 -9.31 -0.98
C PHE A 2 -4.58 -9.17 -1.46
N SER A 3 -5.25 -8.10 -1.06
CA SER A 3 -6.64 -7.82 -1.40
C SER A 3 -6.79 -6.36 -1.83
N PHE A 4 -7.64 -6.12 -2.84
CA PHE A 4 -8.06 -4.79 -3.29
C PHE A 4 -9.49 -4.45 -2.86
N GLU A 5 -10.11 -5.28 -2.00
CA GLU A 5 -11.52 -5.17 -1.57
C GLU A 5 -11.93 -3.78 -1.05
N HIS A 6 -10.97 -3.01 -0.52
CA HIS A 6 -11.23 -1.70 0.08
C HIS A 6 -10.67 -0.53 -0.73
N MET A 7 -10.18 -0.80 -1.95
CA MET A 7 -9.75 0.24 -2.87
C MET A 7 -10.97 1.07 -3.31
N ILE A 8 -10.81 2.38 -3.32
CA ILE A 8 -11.82 3.31 -3.83
C ILE A 8 -11.47 3.60 -5.29
N ASP A 9 -12.42 3.42 -6.19
CA ASP A 9 -12.21 3.68 -7.62
C ASP A 9 -11.96 5.17 -7.90
N LYS A 10 -11.31 5.44 -9.05
CA LYS A 10 -11.11 6.76 -9.67
C LYS A 10 -10.05 7.68 -9.06
N CYS A 11 -9.49 7.38 -7.89
CA CYS A 11 -8.34 8.11 -7.33
C CYS A 11 -7.33 7.13 -6.72
N HIS A 12 -6.06 7.21 -7.14
CA HIS A 12 -4.96 6.35 -6.66
C HIS A 12 -5.33 4.86 -6.63
N CYS A 13 -6.05 4.39 -7.64
CA CYS A 13 -6.43 2.98 -7.78
C CYS A 13 -5.67 2.32 -8.95
N VAL A 14 -5.85 1.01 -9.10
CA VAL A 14 -5.22 0.24 -10.19
C VAL A 14 -5.65 0.74 -11.58
N ASP A 15 -6.90 1.20 -11.73
CA ASP A 15 -7.39 1.72 -13.02
C ASP A 15 -6.79 3.08 -13.40
N CYS A 16 -6.17 3.78 -12.44
CA CYS A 16 -5.49 5.05 -12.67
C CYS A 16 -3.99 4.88 -12.98
N CYS A 17 -3.46 3.67 -12.90
CA CYS A 17 -2.04 3.40 -13.11
C CYS A 17 -1.69 3.27 -14.60
N GLU A 18 -0.51 3.73 -14.97
CA GLU A 18 0.06 3.42 -16.28
C GLU A 18 0.42 1.92 -16.40
N ASN A 19 0.48 1.41 -17.62
CA ASN A 19 0.74 -0.02 -17.89
C ASN A 19 2.03 -0.53 -17.21
N ASP A 20 3.10 0.28 -17.20
CA ASP A 20 4.37 -0.10 -16.58
C ASP A 20 4.27 -0.19 -15.05
N ASP A 21 3.52 0.72 -14.42
CA ASP A 21 3.25 0.69 -12.99
C ASP A 21 2.41 -0.54 -12.60
N LEU A 22 1.42 -0.90 -13.43
CA LEU A 22 0.62 -2.11 -13.23
C LEU A 22 1.46 -3.38 -13.31
N VAL A 23 2.34 -3.48 -14.31
CA VAL A 23 3.25 -4.62 -14.44
C VAL A 23 4.19 -4.71 -13.23
N ALA A 24 4.75 -3.58 -12.79
CA ALA A 24 5.61 -3.53 -11.62
C ALA A 24 4.85 -3.92 -10.33
N LEU A 25 3.61 -3.44 -10.16
CA LEU A 25 2.75 -3.76 -9.03
C LEU A 25 2.46 -5.27 -8.94
N VAL A 26 2.06 -5.90 -10.05
CA VAL A 26 1.78 -7.34 -10.08
C VAL A 26 3.04 -8.16 -9.79
N LYS A 27 4.18 -7.80 -10.39
CA LYS A 27 5.48 -8.44 -10.09
C LYS A 27 5.83 -8.30 -8.62
N ARG A 28 5.57 -7.13 -8.02
CA ARG A 28 5.82 -6.88 -6.60
C ARG A 28 4.93 -7.72 -5.71
N ILE A 29 3.62 -7.72 -5.93
CA ILE A 29 2.66 -8.53 -5.18
C ILE A 29 3.04 -10.01 -5.26
N ARG A 30 3.45 -10.49 -6.46
CA ARG A 30 3.91 -11.87 -6.64
C ARG A 30 5.16 -12.18 -5.81
N LEU A 31 6.13 -11.27 -5.77
CA LEU A 31 7.33 -11.42 -4.93
C LEU A 31 6.96 -11.46 -3.44
N LEU A 32 6.18 -10.47 -2.97
CA LEU A 32 5.81 -10.35 -1.57
C LEU A 32 4.90 -11.50 -1.10
N SER A 33 4.09 -12.09 -1.99
CA SER A 33 3.26 -13.26 -1.68
C SER A 33 4.04 -14.52 -1.30
N LYS A 34 5.34 -14.57 -1.62
CA LYS A 34 6.21 -15.72 -1.34
C LYS A 34 6.96 -15.60 0.00
N ILE A 35 6.83 -14.47 0.69
CA ILE A 35 7.57 -14.20 1.94
C ILE A 35 6.60 -13.86 3.07
N THR A 36 7.08 -14.05 4.29
CA THR A 36 6.32 -13.75 5.51
C THR A 36 6.34 -12.26 5.82
N TRP A 37 5.36 -11.80 6.58
CA TRP A 37 5.33 -10.42 7.08
C TRP A 37 6.57 -10.06 7.91
N ASN A 38 7.09 -10.99 8.70
CA ASN A 38 8.31 -10.75 9.47
C ASN A 38 9.50 -10.47 8.54
N GLN A 39 9.59 -11.19 7.41
CA GLN A 39 10.62 -10.94 6.39
C GLN A 39 10.43 -9.60 5.67
N ILE A 40 9.17 -9.19 5.44
CA ILE A 40 8.86 -7.87 4.87
C ILE A 40 9.31 -6.77 5.84
N LEU A 41 8.95 -6.87 7.12
CA LEU A 41 9.28 -5.90 8.15
C LEU A 41 10.79 -5.84 8.47
N SER A 42 11.50 -6.97 8.42
CA SER A 42 12.93 -7.03 8.69
C SER A 42 13.82 -6.59 7.52
N SER A 43 13.23 -6.43 6.33
CA SER A 43 13.96 -5.97 5.16
C SER A 43 14.23 -4.47 5.23
N SER A 44 15.38 -4.03 4.72
CA SER A 44 15.68 -2.60 4.70
C SER A 44 14.64 -1.82 3.88
N ARG A 45 14.26 -0.64 4.38
CA ARG A 45 13.35 0.35 3.74
C ARG A 45 13.66 0.63 2.26
N HIS A 46 14.90 0.40 1.84
CA HIS A 46 15.37 0.63 0.48
C HIS A 46 15.23 -0.57 -0.47
N LYS A 47 14.88 -1.77 0.02
CA LYS A 47 14.74 -2.99 -0.82
C LYS A 47 13.32 -3.57 -0.76
N LEU A 48 12.86 -4.01 0.41
CA LEU A 48 11.50 -4.55 0.60
C LEU A 48 10.73 -3.88 1.75
N GLY A 49 11.34 -2.89 2.41
CA GLY A 49 10.86 -2.43 3.70
C GLY A 49 9.55 -1.66 3.61
N CYS A 50 8.92 -1.64 4.77
CA CYS A 50 7.61 -1.09 5.03
C CYS A 50 7.74 0.17 5.88
N GLU A 51 7.00 1.21 5.54
CA GLU A 51 6.88 2.42 6.35
C GLU A 51 5.50 2.44 7.03
N LYS A 52 5.43 2.93 8.27
CA LYS A 52 4.14 3.22 8.92
C LYS A 52 3.73 4.64 8.57
N ILE A 53 2.50 4.80 8.10
CA ILE A 53 1.91 6.10 7.78
C ILE A 53 0.88 6.43 8.84
N ALA A 54 0.98 7.63 9.40
CA ALA A 54 0.02 8.14 10.34
C ALA A 54 -1.32 8.41 9.64
N ARG A 55 -2.43 8.04 10.28
CA ARG A 55 -3.76 8.15 9.66
C ARG A 55 -4.12 9.59 9.26
N ASP A 56 -3.68 10.55 10.07
CA ASP A 56 -3.86 11.98 9.90
C ASP A 56 -2.97 12.61 8.81
N SER A 57 -1.98 11.87 8.28
CA SER A 57 -1.15 12.34 7.16
C SER A 57 -1.67 11.90 5.77
N ILE A 58 -2.77 11.14 5.73
CA ILE A 58 -3.41 10.71 4.48
C ILE A 58 -4.24 11.87 3.91
N ASN A 59 -3.92 12.26 2.67
CA ASN A 59 -4.63 13.30 1.93
C ASN A 59 -5.83 12.76 1.14
N GLU A 60 -5.91 11.43 0.98
CA GLU A 60 -6.97 10.75 0.24
C GLU A 60 -8.14 10.32 1.12
N LYS A 61 -9.28 10.04 0.48
CA LYS A 61 -10.46 9.54 1.19
C LYS A 61 -10.16 8.16 1.78
N ILE A 62 -10.34 8.04 3.09
CA ILE A 62 -10.25 6.74 3.79
C ILE A 62 -11.54 5.93 3.56
N PRO A 63 -11.45 4.63 3.21
CA PRO A 63 -12.61 3.75 3.05
C PRO A 63 -13.52 3.73 4.28
N THR A 64 -14.84 3.77 4.06
CA THR A 64 -15.85 3.86 5.13
C THR A 64 -15.78 2.72 6.13
N LYS A 65 -15.40 1.50 5.70
CA LYS A 65 -15.21 0.34 6.61
C LYS A 65 -14.16 0.62 7.70
N LEU A 66 -13.22 1.53 7.44
CA LEU A 66 -12.16 1.90 8.37
C LEU A 66 -12.52 3.12 9.22
N HIS A 67 -13.71 3.70 9.07
CA HIS A 67 -14.15 4.84 9.89
C HIS A 67 -14.42 4.36 11.32
N GLY A 68 -13.90 5.07 12.31
CA GLY A 68 -14.06 4.71 13.73
C GLY A 68 -13.19 3.53 14.21
N GLN A 69 -12.38 2.92 13.34
CA GLN A 69 -11.41 1.92 13.76
C GLN A 69 -10.13 2.60 14.27
N GLU A 70 -9.97 2.64 15.59
CA GLU A 70 -8.76 3.12 16.24
C GLU A 70 -7.66 2.04 16.21
N GLY A 71 -6.40 2.46 16.11
CA GLY A 71 -5.24 1.55 16.19
C GLY A 71 -4.82 0.86 14.88
N ILE A 72 -5.54 1.06 13.77
CA ILE A 72 -5.09 0.57 12.45
C ILE A 72 -3.97 1.47 11.93
N ASN A 73 -2.80 0.87 11.73
CA ASN A 73 -1.66 1.52 11.11
C ASN A 73 -1.72 1.31 9.59
N PHE A 74 -1.65 2.40 8.83
CA PHE A 74 -1.38 2.30 7.41
C PHE A 74 0.09 1.98 7.18
N LEU A 75 0.34 1.19 6.14
CA LEU A 75 1.64 0.70 5.75
C LEU A 75 1.90 1.05 4.29
N SER A 76 3.08 1.57 3.99
CA SER A 76 3.57 1.82 2.64
C SER A 76 4.59 0.75 2.25
N LEU A 77 4.38 0.14 1.09
CA LEU A 77 5.26 -0.86 0.49
C LEU A 77 5.62 -0.41 -0.94
N ARG A 78 6.90 -0.19 -1.23
CA ARG A 78 7.34 0.18 -2.58
C ARG A 78 7.01 -0.91 -3.60
N PHE A 79 6.52 -0.52 -4.77
CA PHE A 79 6.23 -1.44 -5.89
C PHE A 79 6.96 -1.10 -7.18
N ASN A 80 7.18 0.18 -7.48
CA ASN A 80 7.94 0.62 -8.65
C ASN A 80 8.88 1.78 -8.29
N GLY A 81 10.19 1.51 -8.21
CA GLY A 81 11.17 2.49 -7.71
C GLY A 81 10.80 2.97 -6.30
N MET A 82 10.40 4.24 -6.19
CA MET A 82 9.96 4.88 -4.95
C MET A 82 8.44 4.82 -4.75
N LYS A 83 7.65 4.56 -5.79
CA LYS A 83 6.18 4.57 -5.76
C LYS A 83 5.67 3.49 -4.81
N PRO A 84 4.86 3.81 -3.80
CA PRO A 84 4.31 2.82 -2.87
C PRO A 84 2.88 2.39 -3.17
N MET A 85 2.57 1.15 -2.81
CA MET A 85 1.21 0.70 -2.54
C MET A 85 0.97 0.85 -1.05
N ILE A 86 -0.17 1.42 -0.69
CA ILE A 86 -0.52 1.80 0.67
C ILE A 86 -1.76 1.02 1.08
N GLY A 87 -1.75 0.52 2.31
CA GLY A 87 -2.80 -0.33 2.80
C GLY A 87 -2.69 -0.57 4.30
N PHE A 88 -3.48 -1.51 4.79
CA PHE A 88 -3.39 -1.98 6.16
C PHE A 88 -3.37 -3.50 6.21
N ARG A 89 -2.90 -4.03 7.33
CA ARG A 89 -2.84 -5.46 7.57
C ARG A 89 -3.97 -5.89 8.50
N GLU A 90 -4.75 -6.85 8.05
CA GLU A 90 -5.72 -7.60 8.87
C GLU A 90 -5.31 -9.07 8.81
N ASP A 91 -4.86 -9.62 9.95
CA ASP A 91 -4.29 -10.96 10.08
C ASP A 91 -3.16 -11.29 9.07
N ARG A 92 -3.49 -12.05 8.02
CA ARG A 92 -2.56 -12.49 6.96
C ARG A 92 -2.77 -11.73 5.64
N ILE A 93 -3.74 -10.83 5.60
CA ILE A 93 -4.15 -10.08 4.43
C ILE A 93 -3.56 -8.68 4.50
N PHE A 94 -2.92 -8.26 3.41
CA PHE A 94 -2.65 -6.85 3.17
C PHE A 94 -3.76 -6.31 2.27
N HIS A 95 -4.60 -5.44 2.82
CA HIS A 95 -5.62 -4.73 2.07
C HIS A 95 -4.98 -3.49 1.47
N ILE A 96 -4.70 -3.54 0.16
CA ILE A 96 -4.19 -2.40 -0.60
C ILE A 96 -5.38 -1.45 -0.84
N ILE A 97 -5.23 -0.21 -0.41
CA ILE A 97 -6.25 0.83 -0.55
C ILE A 97 -5.87 1.82 -1.64
N TRP A 98 -4.59 2.21 -1.68
CA TRP A 98 -4.09 3.21 -2.62
C TRP A 98 -2.82 2.74 -3.34
N ILE A 99 -2.69 3.14 -4.60
CA ILE A 99 -1.47 3.09 -5.39
C ILE A 99 -1.00 4.53 -5.57
N ASP A 100 0.06 4.90 -4.87
CA ASP A 100 0.58 6.27 -4.85
C ASP A 100 1.62 6.46 -5.95
N PHE A 101 1.16 6.45 -7.20
CA PHE A 101 2.02 6.57 -8.37
C PHE A 101 2.56 7.99 -8.60
N ASP A 102 1.97 9.01 -7.96
CA ASP A 102 2.33 10.42 -8.12
C ASP A 102 2.74 11.13 -6.81
N PHE A 103 2.91 10.38 -5.71
CA PHE A 103 3.40 10.85 -4.41
C PHE A 103 2.47 11.87 -3.74
N LYS A 104 1.15 11.69 -3.86
CA LYS A 104 0.14 12.59 -3.31
C LYS A 104 -0.73 11.98 -2.21
N VAL A 105 -0.76 10.66 -2.07
CA VAL A 105 -1.62 10.01 -1.06
C VAL A 105 -1.27 10.46 0.37
N TYR A 106 0.00 10.70 0.64
CA TYR A 106 0.49 11.25 1.90
C TYR A 106 1.72 12.12 1.67
N LYS A 107 2.17 12.85 2.70
CA LYS A 107 3.42 13.61 2.61
C LYS A 107 4.63 12.67 2.66
N HIS A 108 5.40 12.66 1.57
CA HIS A 108 6.70 11.98 1.50
C HIS A 108 7.79 12.90 2.08
N GLU A 109 8.73 12.33 2.85
CA GLU A 109 9.94 13.00 3.35
C GLU A 109 11.13 12.87 2.40
#